data_AF-A0A257L6Y1-F1
#
_entry.id   AF-A0A257L6Y1-F1
#
_cell.length_a   1.000
_cell.length_b   1.000
_cell.length_c   1.000
_cell.angle_alpha   90.00
_cell.angle_beta   90.00
_cell.angle_gamma   90.00
#
_symmetry.space_group_name_H-M   'P 1'
#
loop_
_entity.id
_entity.type
_entity.pdbx_description
1 polymer ?
#
loop_
_entity_poly.entity_id
_entity_poly.type
_entity_poly.pdbx_seq_one_letter_code
_entity_poly.pdbx_strand_id
1 'polypeptide(L)'
;MRKLFLFLFGIVALAACQSPKEKAIKHIKELEGNDSAFSNQLMTELKTAYLDFAKTYPDDEQAPEYLFKGAQRAIVLEQANEAVELLAELIQKYPKSKNVEDALFLEAYTYENNLQDLNKAQAIYQEFIKKYPKGELAEDAKFALDNLGKSPEEIIGNDDAE
;
A
#
# COMPACT_ATOMS: atom_id res chain seq x y z
N MET A 1 -9.28 19.51 67.88
CA MET A 1 -7.89 19.48 67.36
C MET A 1 -7.86 18.60 66.11
N ARG A 2 -7.52 19.21 64.95
CA ARG A 2 -7.48 18.59 63.61
C ARG A 2 -6.57 17.36 63.60
N LYS A 3 -7.11 16.18 63.30
CA LYS A 3 -6.28 15.07 62.80
C LYS A 3 -6.09 15.28 61.31
N LEU A 4 -4.86 15.59 60.96
CA LEU A 4 -4.32 15.90 59.64
C LEU A 4 -4.54 14.68 58.71
N PHE A 5 -5.41 14.79 57.72
CA PHE A 5 -5.47 13.86 56.59
C PHE A 5 -4.19 14.03 55.77
N LEU A 6 -3.20 13.17 55.98
CA LEU A 6 -2.09 13.02 55.05
C LEU A 6 -2.59 12.17 53.87
N PHE A 7 -3.12 12.85 52.85
CA PHE A 7 -3.26 12.26 51.52
C PHE A 7 -1.83 12.02 51.00
N LEU A 8 -1.34 10.81 51.18
CA LEU A 8 -0.20 10.33 50.43
C LEU A 8 -0.70 10.20 48.98
N PHE A 9 -0.58 11.27 48.20
CA PHE A 9 -0.67 11.21 46.74
C PHE A 9 0.51 10.34 46.29
N GLY A 10 0.31 9.03 46.30
CA GLY A 10 1.20 8.10 45.64
C GLY A 10 1.26 8.52 44.19
N ILE A 11 2.37 9.12 43.80
CA ILE A 11 2.70 9.36 42.40
C ILE A 11 2.80 7.96 41.78
N VAL A 12 1.70 7.49 41.20
CA VAL A 12 1.72 6.36 40.29
C VAL A 12 2.45 6.87 39.07
N ALA A 13 3.77 6.69 39.06
CA ALA A 13 4.57 6.84 37.86
C ALA A 13 4.09 5.75 36.90
N LEU A 14 3.13 6.09 36.04
CA LEU A 14 2.76 5.29 34.88
C LEU A 14 3.99 5.28 33.96
N ALA A 15 4.91 4.35 34.19
CA ALA A 15 5.86 3.96 33.18
C ALA A 15 5.01 3.41 32.02
N ALA A 16 4.75 4.26 31.02
CA ALA A 16 3.99 3.91 29.84
C ALA A 16 4.83 2.94 29.00
N CYS A 17 4.85 1.67 29.40
CA CYS A 17 5.34 0.59 28.56
C CYS A 17 4.35 0.47 27.39
N GLN A 18 4.64 1.18 26.30
CA GLN A 18 3.95 0.97 25.03
C GLN A 18 4.10 -0.49 24.61
N SER A 19 3.01 -1.09 24.16
CA SER A 19 3.01 -2.42 23.56
C SER A 19 3.94 -2.45 22.34
N PRO A 20 4.46 -3.63 21.96
CA PRO A 20 5.26 -3.75 20.73
C PRO A 20 4.54 -3.21 19.48
N LYS A 21 3.21 -3.39 19.40
CA LYS A 21 2.39 -2.88 18.30
C LYS A 21 2.35 -1.36 18.26
N GLU A 22 2.11 -0.71 19.40
CA GLU A 22 2.11 0.76 19.51
C GLU A 22 3.47 1.35 19.13
N LYS A 23 4.57 0.69 19.52
CA LYS A 23 5.92 1.10 19.11
C LYS A 23 6.12 1.01 17.61
N ALA A 24 5.67 -0.08 16.98
CA ALA A 24 5.75 -0.24 15.52
C ALA A 24 4.94 0.84 14.78
N ILE A 25 3.70 1.11 15.21
CA ILE A 25 2.85 2.17 14.62
C ILE A 25 3.50 3.54 14.81
N LYS A 26 4.03 3.82 15.99
CA LYS A 26 4.72 5.08 16.27
C LYS A 26 5.93 5.26 15.36
N HIS A 27 6.74 4.22 15.21
CA HIS A 27 7.91 4.25 14.32
C HIS A 27 7.51 4.49 12.86
N ILE A 28 6.48 3.79 12.36
CA ILE A 28 5.94 4.04 11.01
C ILE A 28 5.53 5.51 10.84
N LYS A 29 4.81 6.09 11.80
CA LYS A 29 4.37 7.49 11.75
C LYS A 29 5.54 8.48 11.75
N GLU A 30 6.60 8.18 12.50
CA GLU A 30 7.82 9.00 12.52
C GLU A 30 8.51 8.98 11.14
N LEU A 31 8.54 7.83 10.47
CA LEU A 31 9.08 7.70 9.11
C LEU A 31 8.19 8.39 8.07
N GLU A 32 6.86 8.23 8.17
CA GLU A 32 5.89 8.88 7.28
C GLU A 32 5.95 10.42 7.37
N GLY A 33 6.21 10.97 8.56
CA GLY A 33 6.29 12.41 8.81
C GLY A 33 7.64 13.05 8.50
N ASN A 34 8.60 12.31 7.95
CA ASN A 34 9.94 12.83 7.69
C ASN A 34 10.01 13.49 6.30
N ASP A 35 10.38 14.78 6.26
CA ASP A 35 10.49 15.58 5.04
C ASP A 35 11.53 15.04 4.02
N SER A 36 12.41 14.13 4.45
CA SER A 36 13.32 13.38 3.56
C SER A 36 12.64 12.20 2.86
N ALA A 37 11.30 12.20 2.79
CA ALA A 37 10.42 11.16 2.24
C ALA A 37 10.85 10.61 0.88
N PHE A 38 11.63 11.37 0.11
CA PHE A 38 12.09 10.98 -1.23
C PHE A 38 13.45 10.28 -1.26
N SER A 39 14.14 10.11 -0.14
CA SER A 39 15.41 9.37 -0.12
C SER A 39 15.15 7.86 -0.23
N ASN A 40 15.90 7.17 -1.10
CA ASN A 40 15.78 5.71 -1.27
C ASN A 40 16.00 4.94 0.05
N GLN A 41 16.86 5.47 0.93
CA GLN A 41 17.08 4.90 2.26
C GLN A 41 15.81 4.94 3.10
N LEU A 42 15.16 6.11 3.20
CA LEU A 42 13.93 6.24 3.98
C LEU A 42 12.78 5.44 3.36
N MET A 43 12.66 5.41 2.03
CA MET A 43 11.67 4.58 1.35
C MET A 43 11.88 3.08 1.65
N THR A 44 13.13 2.63 1.73
CA THR A 44 13.48 1.25 2.07
C THR A 44 13.15 0.94 3.53
N GLU A 45 13.48 1.84 4.45
CA GLU A 45 13.14 1.69 5.87
C GLU A 45 11.63 1.67 6.08
N LEU A 46 10.90 2.58 5.42
CA LEU A 46 9.46 2.68 5.50
C LEU A 46 8.77 1.43 4.91
N LYS A 47 9.25 0.94 3.75
CA LYS A 47 8.80 -0.34 3.19
C LYS A 47 8.97 -1.46 4.22
N THR A 48 10.15 -1.57 4.81
CA THR A 48 10.47 -2.61 5.80
C THR A 48 9.53 -2.53 7.00
N ALA A 49 9.33 -1.33 7.56
CA ALA A 49 8.44 -1.14 8.71
C ALA A 49 6.98 -1.54 8.41
N TYR A 50 6.48 -1.22 7.21
CA TYR A 50 5.15 -1.63 6.78
C TYR A 50 5.01 -3.15 6.67
N LEU A 51 5.95 -3.80 5.97
CA LEU A 51 5.92 -5.25 5.75
C LEU A 51 6.08 -6.02 7.06
N ASP A 52 6.96 -5.56 7.95
CA ASP A 52 7.13 -6.15 9.27
C ASP A 52 5.85 -6.03 10.12
N PHE A 53 5.15 -4.89 10.05
CA PHE A 53 3.87 -4.75 10.74
C PHE A 53 2.84 -5.73 10.18
N ALA A 54 2.62 -5.74 8.86
CA ALA A 54 1.61 -6.59 8.23
C ALA A 54 1.88 -8.08 8.48
N LYS A 55 3.15 -8.48 8.53
CA LYS A 55 3.58 -9.84 8.86
C LYS A 55 3.38 -10.19 10.33
N THR A 56 3.67 -9.25 11.24
CA THR A 56 3.61 -9.48 12.70
C THR A 56 2.19 -9.43 13.24
N TYR A 57 1.34 -8.60 12.65
CA TYR A 57 -0.05 -8.37 13.09
C TYR A 57 -1.04 -8.58 11.93
N PRO A 58 -1.11 -9.78 11.31
CA PRO A 58 -1.92 -10.01 10.12
C PRO A 58 -3.43 -9.81 10.35
N ASP A 59 -3.91 -9.98 11.58
CA ASP A 59 -5.32 -9.78 11.93
C ASP A 59 -5.66 -8.32 12.30
N ASP A 60 -4.67 -7.41 12.31
CA ASP A 60 -4.89 -5.99 12.59
C ASP A 60 -5.54 -5.29 11.39
N GLU A 61 -6.46 -4.37 11.67
CA GLU A 61 -7.20 -3.65 10.62
C GLU A 61 -6.30 -2.84 9.68
N GLN A 62 -5.10 -2.44 10.14
CA GLN A 62 -4.12 -1.70 9.34
C GLN A 62 -3.18 -2.62 8.53
N ALA A 63 -3.14 -3.92 8.81
CA ALA A 63 -2.27 -4.86 8.11
C ALA A 63 -2.42 -4.82 6.57
N PRO A 64 -3.64 -4.87 5.98
CA PRO A 64 -3.79 -4.74 4.54
C PRO A 64 -3.32 -3.37 4.01
N GLU A 65 -3.57 -2.29 4.74
CA GLU A 65 -3.14 -0.96 4.30
C GLU A 65 -1.60 -0.85 4.28
N TYR A 66 -0.93 -1.38 5.30
CA TYR A 66 0.52 -1.40 5.33
C TYR A 66 1.12 -2.35 4.29
N LEU A 67 0.51 -3.51 4.03
CA LEU A 67 0.95 -4.37 2.93
C LEU A 67 0.86 -3.63 1.58
N PHE A 68 -0.24 -2.91 1.33
CA PHE A 68 -0.42 -2.09 0.14
C PHE A 68 0.63 -0.98 0.03
N LYS A 69 0.84 -0.22 1.11
CA LYS A 69 1.86 0.84 1.15
C LYS A 69 3.27 0.26 0.94
N GLY A 70 3.55 -0.92 1.47
CA GLY A 70 4.80 -1.66 1.22
C GLY A 70 5.00 -1.95 -0.26
N ALA A 71 3.98 -2.47 -0.95
CA ALA A 71 4.03 -2.69 -2.39
C ALA A 71 4.28 -1.39 -3.18
N GLN A 72 3.59 -0.30 -2.84
CA GLN A 72 3.83 1.00 -3.47
C GLN A 72 5.29 1.48 -3.31
N ARG A 73 5.89 1.26 -2.13
CA ARG A 73 7.30 1.60 -1.90
C ARG A 73 8.23 0.70 -2.70
N ALA A 74 7.91 -0.58 -2.85
CA ALA A 74 8.66 -1.48 -3.73
C ALA A 74 8.65 -0.98 -5.19
N ILE A 75 7.52 -0.48 -5.70
CA ILE A 75 7.44 0.11 -7.06
C ILE A 75 8.38 1.32 -7.18
N VAL A 76 8.31 2.26 -6.22
CA VAL A 76 9.17 3.47 -6.23
C VAL A 76 10.66 3.11 -6.14
N LEU A 77 10.99 2.02 -5.45
CA LEU A 77 12.35 1.50 -5.31
C LEU A 77 12.78 0.62 -6.52
N GLU A 78 12.00 0.60 -7.60
CA GLU A 78 12.23 -0.21 -8.81
C GLU A 78 12.25 -1.73 -8.55
N GLN A 79 11.64 -2.17 -7.45
CA GLN A 79 11.51 -3.57 -7.03
C GLN A 79 10.19 -4.16 -7.52
N ALA A 80 9.94 -4.06 -8.84
CA ALA A 80 8.64 -4.38 -9.43
C ALA A 80 8.19 -5.84 -9.23
N ASN A 81 9.11 -6.81 -9.22
CA ASN A 81 8.77 -8.21 -8.93
C ASN A 81 8.25 -8.39 -7.51
N GLU A 82 8.89 -7.76 -6.52
CA GLU A 82 8.44 -7.79 -5.13
C GLU A 82 7.08 -7.08 -5.00
N ALA A 83 6.89 -5.96 -5.68
CA ALA A 83 5.64 -5.22 -5.66
C ALA A 83 4.45 -6.10 -6.10
N VAL A 84 4.54 -6.79 -7.24
CA VAL A 84 3.44 -7.65 -7.72
C VAL A 84 3.19 -8.85 -6.80
N GLU A 85 4.22 -9.40 -6.16
CA GLU A 85 4.06 -10.46 -5.14
C GLU A 85 3.28 -9.94 -3.92
N LEU A 86 3.60 -8.74 -3.44
CA LEU A 86 2.93 -8.11 -2.29
C LEU A 86 1.47 -7.73 -2.61
N LEU A 87 1.19 -7.26 -3.82
CA LEU A 87 -0.17 -6.94 -4.29
C LEU A 87 -1.02 -8.21 -4.40
N ALA A 88 -0.47 -9.27 -5.00
CA ALA A 88 -1.13 -10.57 -5.07
C ALA A 88 -1.40 -11.15 -3.67
N GLU A 89 -0.44 -11.01 -2.74
CA GLU A 89 -0.62 -11.39 -1.34
C GLU A 89 -1.78 -10.63 -0.69
N LEU A 90 -1.87 -9.31 -0.92
CA LEU A 90 -2.94 -8.49 -0.38
C LEU A 90 -4.31 -8.95 -0.88
N ILE A 91 -4.43 -9.17 -2.19
CA ILE A 91 -5.68 -9.60 -2.84
C ILE A 91 -6.11 -10.97 -2.31
N GLN A 92 -5.16 -11.88 -2.09
CA GLN A 92 -5.43 -13.23 -1.60
C GLN A 92 -5.78 -13.26 -0.11
N LYS A 93 -5.01 -12.58 0.74
CA LYS A 93 -5.16 -12.64 2.20
C LYS A 93 -6.24 -11.71 2.72
N TYR A 94 -6.46 -10.57 2.07
CA TYR A 94 -7.38 -9.53 2.51
C TYR A 94 -8.43 -9.18 1.46
N PRO A 95 -9.21 -10.16 0.93
CA PRO A 95 -10.11 -9.94 -0.21
C PRO A 95 -11.26 -8.96 0.04
N LYS A 96 -11.45 -8.51 1.29
CA LYS A 96 -12.45 -7.52 1.71
C LYS A 96 -11.84 -6.15 2.05
N SER A 97 -10.53 -5.99 1.94
CA SER A 97 -9.89 -4.70 2.20
C SER A 97 -10.36 -3.67 1.18
N LYS A 98 -10.48 -2.41 1.62
CA LYS A 98 -10.69 -1.25 0.73
C LYS A 98 -9.60 -1.12 -0.34
N ASN A 99 -8.41 -1.68 -0.10
CA ASN A 99 -7.26 -1.59 -1.00
C ASN A 99 -7.24 -2.65 -2.11
N VAL A 100 -8.17 -3.61 -2.14
CA VAL A 100 -8.12 -4.72 -3.12
C VAL A 100 -8.35 -4.23 -4.54
N GLU A 101 -9.25 -3.26 -4.74
CA GLU A 101 -9.50 -2.68 -6.06
C GLU A 101 -8.23 -1.99 -6.56
N ASP A 102 -7.70 -1.03 -5.80
CA ASP A 102 -6.45 -0.33 -6.14
C ASP A 102 -5.28 -1.30 -6.34
N ALA A 103 -5.17 -2.35 -5.52
CA ALA A 103 -4.08 -3.32 -5.62
C ALA A 103 -4.14 -4.13 -6.91
N LEU A 104 -5.33 -4.54 -7.33
CA LEU A 104 -5.51 -5.29 -8.57
C LEU A 104 -5.18 -4.43 -9.80
N PHE A 105 -5.62 -3.16 -9.80
CA PHE A 105 -5.24 -2.22 -10.86
C PHE A 105 -3.72 -1.98 -10.88
N LEU A 106 -3.13 -1.71 -9.71
CA LEU A 106 -1.71 -1.43 -9.58
C LEU A 106 -0.85 -2.64 -9.96
N GLU A 107 -1.34 -3.86 -9.74
CA GLU A 107 -0.65 -5.09 -10.17
C GLU A 107 -0.57 -5.16 -11.70
N ALA A 108 -1.70 -4.95 -12.39
CA ALA A 108 -1.74 -4.90 -13.85
C ALA A 108 -0.83 -3.80 -14.40
N TYR A 109 -0.92 -2.59 -13.84
CA TYR A 109 -0.12 -1.44 -14.22
C TYR A 109 1.38 -1.70 -14.04
N THR A 110 1.77 -2.38 -12.95
CA THR A 110 3.19 -2.71 -12.68
C THR A 110 3.69 -3.76 -13.66
N TYR A 111 2.87 -4.76 -14.03
CA TYR A 111 3.23 -5.72 -15.06
C TYR A 111 3.43 -5.04 -16.42
N GLU A 112 2.56 -4.11 -16.79
CA GLU A 112 2.65 -3.35 -18.03
C GLU A 112 3.89 -2.46 -18.06
N ASN A 113 4.03 -1.58 -17.07
CA ASN A 113 4.96 -0.46 -17.15
C ASN A 113 6.35 -0.79 -16.60
N ASN A 114 6.44 -1.62 -15.56
CA ASN A 114 7.72 -1.90 -14.91
C ASN A 114 8.31 -3.26 -15.34
N LEU A 115 7.48 -4.27 -15.53
CA LEU A 115 7.93 -5.62 -15.90
C LEU A 115 7.83 -5.91 -17.40
N GLN A 116 7.10 -5.09 -18.16
CA GLN A 116 6.88 -5.26 -19.60
C GLN A 116 6.26 -6.63 -19.96
N ASP A 117 5.49 -7.21 -19.04
CA ASP A 117 4.74 -8.46 -19.25
C ASP A 117 3.29 -8.12 -19.60
N LEU A 118 3.09 -7.75 -20.87
CA LEU A 118 1.79 -7.33 -21.37
C LEU A 118 0.73 -8.44 -21.26
N ASN A 119 1.13 -9.71 -21.36
CA ASN A 119 0.18 -10.82 -21.25
C ASN A 119 -0.41 -10.90 -19.83
N LYS A 120 0.42 -10.73 -18.80
CA LYS A 120 -0.07 -10.68 -17.41
C LYS A 120 -0.88 -9.43 -17.15
N ALA A 121 -0.41 -8.26 -17.59
CA ALA A 121 -1.16 -7.01 -17.46
C ALA A 121 -2.56 -7.14 -18.08
N GLN A 122 -2.65 -7.67 -19.30
CA GLN A 122 -3.92 -7.91 -20.00
C GLN A 122 -4.87 -8.78 -19.18
N ALA A 123 -4.38 -9.92 -18.68
CA ALA A 123 -5.19 -10.85 -17.92
C ALA A 123 -5.75 -10.20 -16.63
N ILE A 124 -4.94 -9.41 -15.95
CA ILE A 124 -5.33 -8.75 -14.70
C ILE A 124 -6.28 -7.58 -14.96
N TYR A 125 -6.07 -6.76 -16.00
CA TYR A 125 -7.04 -5.72 -16.38
C TYR A 125 -8.40 -6.32 -16.76
N GLN A 126 -8.42 -7.46 -17.48
CA GLN A 126 -9.66 -8.18 -17.78
C GLN A 126 -10.36 -8.69 -16.51
N GLU A 127 -9.60 -9.23 -15.54
CA GLU A 127 -10.13 -9.60 -14.24
C GLU A 127 -10.71 -8.38 -13.51
N PHE A 128 -9.98 -7.27 -13.50
CA PHE A 128 -10.39 -6.02 -12.88
C PHE A 128 -11.75 -5.56 -13.42
N ILE A 129 -11.90 -5.46 -14.74
CA ILE A 129 -13.15 -4.99 -15.38
C ILE A 129 -14.31 -5.94 -15.08
N LYS A 130 -14.04 -7.25 -14.97
CA LYS A 130 -15.05 -8.24 -14.60
C LYS A 130 -15.48 -8.11 -13.14
N LYS A 131 -14.55 -7.84 -12.23
CA LYS A 131 -14.79 -7.80 -10.78
C LYS A 131 -15.32 -6.45 -10.30
N TYR A 132 -14.84 -5.37 -10.91
CA TYR A 132 -15.15 -3.98 -10.58
C TYR A 132 -15.67 -3.20 -11.81
N PRO A 133 -16.76 -3.65 -12.48
CA PRO A 133 -17.24 -3.03 -13.72
C PRO A 133 -17.78 -1.59 -13.54
N LYS A 134 -17.98 -1.16 -12.29
CA LYS A 134 -18.42 0.19 -11.88
C LYS A 134 -17.53 0.76 -10.78
N GLY A 135 -16.32 0.20 -10.63
CA GLY A 135 -15.32 0.68 -9.69
C GLY A 135 -14.77 2.05 -10.08
N GLU A 136 -14.05 2.68 -9.16
CA GLU A 136 -13.48 4.02 -9.38
C GLU A 136 -12.47 4.00 -10.54
N LEU A 137 -11.74 2.89 -10.71
CA LEU A 137 -10.72 2.71 -11.76
C LEU A 137 -11.22 1.90 -12.96
N ALA A 138 -12.54 1.69 -13.10
CA ALA A 138 -13.09 0.84 -14.16
C ALA A 138 -12.90 1.39 -15.57
N GLU A 139 -13.00 2.71 -15.73
CA GLU A 139 -12.74 3.38 -17.00
C GLU A 139 -11.24 3.40 -17.31
N ASP A 140 -10.40 3.69 -16.33
CA ASP A 140 -8.94 3.64 -16.44
C ASP A 140 -8.44 2.24 -16.84
N ALA A 141 -8.99 1.18 -16.24
CA ALA A 141 -8.62 -0.20 -16.56
C ALA A 141 -9.00 -0.59 -17.99
N LYS A 142 -10.15 -0.12 -18.48
CA LYS A 142 -10.56 -0.32 -19.88
C LYS A 142 -9.64 0.44 -20.82
N PHE A 143 -9.37 1.70 -20.51
CA PHE A 143 -8.48 2.52 -21.32
C PHE A 143 -7.06 1.93 -21.40
N ALA A 144 -6.52 1.46 -20.29
CA ALA A 144 -5.22 0.79 -20.24
C ALA A 144 -5.24 -0.51 -21.05
N LEU A 145 -6.32 -1.32 -20.94
CA LEU A 145 -6.46 -2.55 -21.71
C LEU A 145 -6.55 -2.31 -23.24
N ASP A 146 -7.30 -1.29 -23.67
CA ASP A 146 -7.49 -0.94 -25.08
C ASP A 146 -6.23 -0.33 -25.72
N ASN A 147 -5.35 0.22 -24.88
CA ASN A 147 -4.10 0.86 -25.26
C ASN A 147 -2.85 0.11 -24.79
N LEU A 148 -3.01 -1.13 -24.39
CA LEU A 148 -1.97 -1.93 -23.78
C LEU A 148 -0.71 -1.99 -24.66
N GLY A 149 0.41 -1.57 -24.11
CA GLY A 149 1.71 -1.57 -24.79
C GLY A 149 1.88 -0.51 -25.88
N LYS A 150 0.91 0.40 -26.05
CA LYS A 150 1.04 1.56 -26.95
C LYS A 150 1.81 2.68 -26.26
N SER A 151 2.58 3.45 -27.02
CA SER A 151 3.19 4.69 -26.55
C SER A 151 2.15 5.81 -26.44
N PRO A 152 2.41 6.86 -25.64
CA PRO A 152 1.53 8.04 -25.58
C PRO A 152 1.28 8.67 -26.95
N GLU A 153 2.27 8.67 -27.84
CA GLU A 153 2.13 9.20 -29.21
C GLU A 153 1.18 8.35 -30.06
N GLU A 154 1.22 7.03 -29.93
CA GLU A 154 0.30 6.11 -30.61
C GLU A 154 -1.13 6.25 -30.11
N ILE A 155 -1.32 6.64 -28.85
CA ILE A 155 -2.63 6.90 -28.27
C ILE A 155 -3.19 8.23 -28.83
N ILE A 156 -2.44 9.32 -28.71
CA ILE A 156 -2.88 10.67 -29.12
C ILE A 156 -3.11 10.76 -30.63
N GLY A 157 -2.24 10.15 -31.45
CA GLY A 157 -2.33 10.22 -32.91
C GLY A 157 -3.56 9.53 -33.52
N ASN A 158 -4.28 8.71 -32.74
CA ASN A 158 -5.51 8.06 -33.18
C ASN A 158 -6.78 8.88 -32.88
N ASP A 159 -6.71 9.88 -31.99
CA ASP A 159 -7.86 10.72 -31.63
C ASP A 159 -8.13 11.84 -32.67
N ASP A 160 -7.14 12.16 -33.50
CA ASP A 160 -7.23 13.19 -34.55
C ASP A 160 -7.78 12.64 -35.89
N ALA A 161 -8.13 11.35 -35.96
CA ALA A 161 -8.47 10.65 -37.21
C ALA A 161 -9.96 10.34 -37.43
N GLU A 162 -10.87 10.82 -36.58
CA GLU A 162 -12.34 10.63 -36.71
C GLU A 162 -13.09 11.85 -37.27
#